data_AF-R7Z4D2-F1
#
_entry.id   AF-R7Z4D2-F1
#
_cell.length_a   1.000
_cell.length_b   1.000
_cell.length_c   1.000
_cell.angle_alpha   90.00
_cell.angle_beta   90.00
_cell.angle_gamma   90.00
#
_symmetry.space_group_name_H-M   'P 1'
#
loop_
_entity.id
_entity.type
_entity.pdbx_description
1 polymer ?
#
loop_
_entity_poly.entity_id
_entity_poly.type
_entity_poly.pdbx_seq_one_letter_code
_entity_poly.pdbx_strand_id
1 'polypeptide(L)'
;MGDVSLQGNHNQNLNAVEMKDGARPAVLPTDEKAPLQPNQTFYIVPHTGFTKVIQVLDLTPQIKERIPYNGFTDAYKEAVKELAKNSPPEPTYTITRQNWVASRMIVTSASGAELAAWKAPHWSPGTTTLTFPRNSPHCSHTIEMKPVGFWHRSEHFVKDSVTYTWEMESKLTSSAFTLLKIIGQKKVEVARYAQSFGFTTGGTLILDSREVDELVVVLTCAAMLKKKRLRDQEYANSGAGH
;
A
#
# COMPACT_ATOMS: atom_id res chain seq x y z
N MET A 1 -12.06 -75.54 17.04
CA MET A 1 -10.60 -75.32 17.21
C MET A 1 -10.12 -74.57 15.97
N GLY A 2 -9.79 -73.28 15.98
CA GLY A 2 -9.70 -72.30 17.06
C GLY A 2 -10.06 -70.91 16.55
N ASP A 3 -10.58 -70.10 17.46
CA ASP A 3 -10.83 -68.67 17.34
C ASP A 3 -9.55 -67.88 17.02
N VAL A 4 -9.66 -66.89 16.14
CA VAL A 4 -8.69 -65.81 16.03
C VAL A 4 -9.45 -64.48 16.08
N SER A 5 -9.44 -63.90 17.29
CA SER A 5 -9.79 -62.51 17.58
C SER A 5 -8.70 -61.56 17.09
N LEU A 6 -9.08 -60.53 16.34
CA LEU A 6 -8.30 -59.29 16.19
C LEU A 6 -9.26 -58.09 16.14
N GLN A 7 -9.61 -57.56 17.31
CA GLN A 7 -10.07 -56.19 17.48
C GLN A 7 -8.93 -55.37 18.09
N GLY A 8 -8.51 -54.32 17.40
CA GLY A 8 -7.55 -53.38 17.93
C GLY A 8 -7.12 -52.36 16.89
N ASN A 9 -7.61 -51.12 17.03
CA ASN A 9 -6.88 -49.86 16.82
C ASN A 9 -7.85 -48.74 16.44
N HIS A 10 -7.64 -47.49 16.81
CA HIS A 10 -6.91 -46.85 17.89
C HIS A 10 -7.45 -45.42 17.81
N ASN A 11 -7.96 -44.90 18.92
CA ASN A 11 -8.42 -43.52 19.04
C ASN A 11 -7.26 -42.58 18.66
N GLN A 12 -7.39 -41.83 17.58
CA GLN A 12 -6.60 -40.62 17.41
C GLN A 12 -7.49 -39.42 17.70
N ASN A 13 -7.41 -39.02 18.97
CA ASN A 13 -7.76 -37.70 19.45
C ASN A 13 -7.12 -36.66 18.53
N LEU A 14 -7.96 -35.89 17.84
CA LEU A 14 -7.57 -34.64 17.21
C LEU A 14 -7.17 -33.68 18.34
N ASN A 15 -5.88 -33.65 18.65
CA ASN A 15 -5.28 -32.62 19.49
C ASN A 15 -5.55 -31.27 18.84
N ALA A 16 -6.46 -30.50 19.46
CA ALA A 16 -6.51 -29.07 19.32
C ALA A 16 -5.12 -28.54 19.69
N VAL A 17 -4.39 -28.05 18.69
CA VAL A 17 -3.15 -27.31 18.89
C VAL A 17 -3.53 -26.03 19.60
N GLU A 18 -3.42 -26.06 20.92
CA GLU A 18 -3.45 -24.91 21.80
C GLU A 18 -2.36 -23.94 21.31
N MET A 19 -2.77 -22.84 20.65
CA MET A 19 -1.87 -21.75 20.27
C MET A 19 -1.41 -21.04 21.55
N LYS A 20 -0.41 -21.63 22.20
CA LYS A 20 0.25 -21.11 23.39
C LYS A 20 1.11 -19.91 23.00
N ASP A 21 0.77 -18.77 23.58
CA ASP A 21 1.56 -17.53 23.63
C ASP A 21 2.10 -17.03 22.30
N GLY A 22 1.23 -16.31 21.58
CA GLY A 22 1.61 -15.47 20.45
C GLY A 22 2.63 -14.42 20.88
N ALA A 23 3.91 -14.75 20.69
CA ALA A 23 5.02 -13.83 20.87
C ALA A 23 4.71 -12.55 20.08
N ARG A 24 4.54 -11.44 20.81
CA ARG A 24 4.30 -10.13 20.22
C ARG A 24 5.46 -9.88 19.24
N PRO A 25 5.21 -9.62 17.94
CA PRO A 25 6.29 -9.35 17.00
C PRO A 25 7.12 -8.19 17.56
N ALA A 26 8.44 -8.40 17.66
CA ALA A 26 9.35 -7.41 18.21
C ALA A 26 9.16 -6.07 17.48
N VAL A 27 8.87 -5.01 18.22
CA VAL A 27 8.77 -3.66 17.67
C VAL A 27 10.19 -3.23 17.33
N LEU A 28 10.55 -3.29 16.05
CA LEU A 28 11.85 -2.81 15.60
C LEU A 28 11.90 -1.28 15.75
N PRO A 29 13.00 -0.71 16.28
CA PRO A 29 13.16 0.73 16.36
C PRO A 29 13.27 1.34 14.96
N THR A 30 12.60 2.47 14.75
CA THR A 30 12.82 3.32 13.57
C THR A 30 14.16 4.02 13.72
N ASP A 31 14.95 4.05 12.65
CA ASP A 31 16.23 4.75 12.66
C ASP A 31 15.98 6.27 12.60
N GLU A 32 15.81 6.89 13.76
CA GLU A 32 15.62 8.34 13.91
C GLU A 32 16.80 9.16 13.35
N LYS A 33 17.96 8.52 13.11
CA LYS A 33 19.16 9.18 12.58
C LYS A 33 19.14 9.33 11.05
N ALA A 34 18.19 8.70 10.36
CA ALA A 34 18.04 8.76 8.92
C ALA A 34 16.67 9.36 8.56
N PRO A 35 16.47 10.68 8.72
CA PRO A 35 15.22 11.32 8.33
C PRO A 35 14.98 11.16 6.82
N LEU A 36 13.72 11.00 6.41
CA LEU A 36 13.33 10.93 5.01
C LEU A 36 13.90 12.13 4.25
N GLN A 37 14.62 11.85 3.15
CA GLN A 37 15.16 12.85 2.23
C GLN A 37 14.43 12.74 0.89
N PRO A 38 13.18 13.22 0.79
CA PRO A 38 12.39 12.97 -0.40
C PRO A 38 12.97 13.76 -1.57
N ASN A 39 13.15 13.09 -2.69
CA ASN A 39 13.62 13.67 -3.94
C ASN A 39 12.52 13.71 -5.01
N GLN A 40 11.35 13.14 -4.73
CA GLN A 40 10.18 13.11 -5.60
C GLN A 40 8.89 13.42 -4.83
N THR A 41 7.95 14.04 -5.53
CA THR A 41 6.61 14.38 -5.04
C THR A 41 5.57 14.07 -6.11
N PHE A 42 4.74 13.07 -5.82
CA PHE A 42 3.59 12.72 -6.62
C PHE A 42 2.30 13.22 -5.97
N TYR A 43 1.33 13.57 -6.79
CA TYR A 43 -0.03 13.86 -6.37
C TYR A 43 -1.00 12.85 -6.96
N ILE A 44 -1.63 12.07 -6.08
CA ILE A 44 -2.69 11.13 -6.45
C ILE A 44 -3.99 11.92 -6.51
N VAL A 45 -4.53 12.09 -7.71
CA VAL A 45 -5.75 12.88 -7.94
C VAL A 45 -6.91 12.30 -7.11
N PRO A 46 -7.69 13.17 -6.42
CA PRO A 46 -8.87 12.74 -5.67
C PRO A 46 -9.83 11.88 -6.49
N HIS A 47 -10.19 10.73 -5.92
CA HIS A 47 -11.06 9.74 -6.53
C HIS A 47 -11.99 9.09 -5.48
N THR A 48 -13.00 8.37 -5.97
CA THR A 48 -14.06 7.75 -5.15
C THR A 48 -14.16 6.25 -5.39
N GLY A 49 -15.14 5.64 -4.71
CA GLY A 49 -15.63 4.28 -4.91
C GLY A 49 -15.68 3.80 -6.37
N PHE A 50 -16.24 4.67 -7.20
CA PHE A 50 -16.74 4.39 -8.54
C PHE A 50 -15.78 4.88 -9.63
N THR A 51 -14.70 5.55 -9.24
CA THR A 51 -13.74 6.08 -10.19
C THR A 51 -13.11 4.96 -11.02
N LYS A 52 -13.22 5.08 -12.34
CA LYS A 52 -12.64 4.14 -13.31
C LYS A 52 -11.16 4.43 -13.57
N VAL A 53 -10.74 5.68 -13.44
CA VAL A 53 -9.42 6.17 -13.81
C VAL A 53 -8.85 6.99 -12.65
N ILE A 54 -7.71 6.56 -12.11
CA ILE A 54 -6.95 7.31 -11.11
C ILE A 54 -5.72 7.87 -11.80
N GLN A 55 -5.54 9.18 -11.74
CA GLN A 55 -4.39 9.87 -12.30
C GLN A 55 -3.37 10.16 -11.21
N VAL A 56 -2.10 10.02 -11.54
CA VAL A 56 -0.97 10.36 -10.68
C VAL A 56 -0.13 11.40 -11.41
N LEU A 57 0.03 12.56 -10.79
CA LEU A 57 0.78 13.70 -11.33
C LEU A 57 2.16 13.72 -10.69
N ASP A 58 3.22 13.82 -11.46
CA ASP A 58 4.55 14.18 -10.94
C ASP A 58 4.63 15.70 -10.79
N LEU A 59 4.72 16.17 -9.55
CA LEU A 59 4.86 17.58 -9.20
C LEU A 59 6.28 17.93 -8.77
N THR A 60 7.22 16.99 -8.89
CA THR A 60 8.60 17.12 -8.41
C THR A 60 9.30 18.35 -8.98
N PRO A 61 9.26 18.63 -10.29
CA PRO A 61 9.96 19.80 -10.84
C PRO A 61 9.42 21.10 -10.25
N GLN A 62 8.10 21.27 -10.21
CA GLN A 62 7.45 22.53 -9.81
C GLN A 62 7.52 22.76 -8.29
N ILE A 63 7.42 21.71 -7.48
CA ILE A 63 7.43 21.88 -6.01
C ILE A 63 8.82 22.20 -5.49
N LYS A 64 9.88 21.62 -6.09
CA LYS A 64 11.28 21.84 -5.68
C LYS A 64 11.72 23.29 -5.83
N GLU A 65 11.26 23.95 -6.89
CA GLU A 65 11.53 25.37 -7.14
C GLU A 65 10.75 26.29 -6.20
N ARG A 66 9.62 25.81 -5.67
CA ARG A 66 8.68 26.61 -4.89
C ARG A 66 8.92 26.56 -3.39
N ILE A 67 9.11 25.37 -2.82
CA ILE A 67 9.23 25.19 -1.37
C ILE A 67 10.07 23.94 -1.03
N PRO A 68 11.10 24.05 -0.17
CA PRO A 68 11.84 22.88 0.28
C PRO A 68 10.95 22.00 1.15
N TYR A 69 11.11 20.68 1.04
CA TYR A 69 10.42 19.75 1.91
C TYR A 69 11.01 19.81 3.33
N ASN A 70 10.18 20.19 4.31
CA ASN A 70 10.51 20.20 5.73
C ASN A 70 9.44 19.49 6.57
N GLY A 71 8.80 18.48 5.97
CA GLY A 71 7.61 17.83 6.52
C GLY A 71 6.34 18.21 5.77
N PHE A 72 5.23 17.54 6.11
CA PHE A 72 3.89 17.89 5.62
C PHE A 72 3.32 19.13 6.34
N THR A 73 4.03 20.25 6.24
CA THR A 73 3.56 21.55 6.73
C THR A 73 2.35 22.03 5.92
N ASP A 74 1.56 22.93 6.48
CA ASP A 74 0.38 23.46 5.78
C ASP A 74 0.78 24.21 4.50
N ALA A 75 1.88 24.98 4.56
CA ALA A 75 2.46 25.64 3.38
C ALA A 75 2.82 24.63 2.26
N TYR A 76 3.43 23.48 2.62
CA TYR A 76 3.76 22.45 1.64
C TYR A 76 2.50 21.83 1.02
N LYS A 77 1.50 21.48 1.84
CA LYS A 77 0.23 20.91 1.37
C LYS A 77 -0.53 21.87 0.47
N GLU A 78 -0.55 23.16 0.82
CA GLU A 78 -1.18 24.21 0.02
C GLU A 78 -0.48 24.40 -1.32
N ALA A 79 0.86 24.45 -1.33
CA ALA A 79 1.65 24.56 -2.55
C ALA A 79 1.40 23.38 -3.52
N VAL A 80 1.41 22.15 -3.00
CA VAL A 80 1.11 20.94 -3.80
C VAL A 80 -0.32 21.00 -4.35
N LYS A 81 -1.30 21.38 -3.52
CA LYS A 81 -2.71 21.50 -3.92
C LYS A 81 -2.90 22.55 -5.00
N GLU A 82 -2.24 23.70 -4.87
CA GLU A 82 -2.33 24.79 -5.85
C GLU A 82 -1.76 24.37 -7.20
N LEU A 83 -0.59 23.72 -7.21
CA LEU A 83 0.02 23.17 -8.43
C LEU A 83 -0.90 22.14 -9.09
N ALA A 84 -1.43 21.19 -8.32
CA ALA A 84 -2.34 20.18 -8.82
C ALA A 84 -3.66 20.74 -9.38
N LYS A 85 -4.10 21.92 -8.93
CA LYS A 85 -5.36 22.54 -9.36
C LYS A 85 -5.19 23.52 -10.51
N ASN A 86 -4.21 24.41 -10.42
CA ASN A 86 -4.12 25.58 -11.30
C ASN A 86 -3.23 25.33 -12.52
N SER A 87 -2.30 24.38 -12.44
CA SER A 87 -1.42 24.03 -13.55
C SER A 87 -1.04 22.55 -13.47
N PRO A 88 -2.03 21.64 -13.54
CA PRO A 88 -1.75 20.22 -13.46
C PRO A 88 -0.87 19.79 -14.65
N PRO A 89 0.27 19.12 -14.41
CA PRO A 89 1.00 18.49 -15.50
C PRO A 89 0.19 17.32 -16.06
N GLU A 90 0.64 16.80 -17.20
CA GLU A 90 0.09 15.54 -17.71
C GLU A 90 0.29 14.41 -16.69
N PRO A 91 -0.67 13.46 -16.58
CA PRO A 91 -0.52 12.33 -15.68
C PRO A 91 0.69 11.47 -16.06
N THR A 92 1.67 11.38 -15.15
CA THR A 92 2.83 10.49 -15.28
C THR A 92 2.38 9.03 -15.32
N TYR A 93 1.42 8.68 -14.46
CA TYR A 93 0.80 7.36 -14.44
C TYR A 93 -0.73 7.47 -14.45
N THR A 94 -1.36 6.55 -15.17
CA THR A 94 -2.81 6.39 -15.19
C THR A 94 -3.18 4.97 -14.79
N ILE A 95 -3.98 4.82 -13.73
CA ILE A 95 -4.47 3.54 -13.22
C ILE A 95 -5.93 3.38 -13.64
N THR A 96 -6.19 2.46 -14.57
CA THR A 96 -7.50 2.23 -15.16
C THR A 96 -8.09 0.90 -14.69
N ARG A 97 -9.32 0.93 -14.17
CA ARG A 97 -10.11 -0.27 -13.85
C ARG A 97 -10.63 -0.90 -15.14
N GLN A 98 -10.21 -2.13 -15.44
CA GLN A 98 -10.61 -2.84 -16.66
C GLN A 98 -12.06 -3.30 -16.64
N ASN A 99 -12.53 -3.84 -15.52
CA ASN A 99 -13.93 -4.23 -15.36
C ASN A 99 -14.36 -4.13 -13.90
N TRP A 100 -15.68 -4.06 -13.68
CA TRP A 100 -16.21 -3.98 -12.32
C TRP A 100 -15.91 -5.27 -11.53
N VAL A 101 -16.02 -6.43 -12.19
CA VAL A 101 -16.03 -7.75 -11.55
C VAL A 101 -14.64 -8.26 -11.17
N ALA A 102 -13.62 -8.11 -12.02
CA ALA A 102 -12.35 -8.82 -11.83
C ALA A 102 -11.34 -8.09 -10.93
N SER A 103 -11.72 -6.94 -10.35
CA SER A 103 -10.85 -6.14 -9.47
C SER A 103 -9.47 -5.80 -10.05
N ARG A 104 -9.31 -5.95 -11.37
CA ARG A 104 -8.07 -5.74 -12.11
C ARG A 104 -7.97 -4.30 -12.57
N MET A 105 -6.82 -3.71 -12.30
CA MET A 105 -6.41 -2.39 -12.75
C MET A 105 -5.17 -2.52 -13.62
N ILE A 106 -5.10 -1.71 -14.66
CA ILE A 106 -3.95 -1.59 -15.56
C ILE A 106 -3.35 -0.22 -15.33
N VAL A 107 -2.02 -0.17 -15.30
CA VAL A 107 -1.25 1.04 -15.07
C VAL A 107 -0.53 1.37 -16.35
N THR A 108 -0.74 2.57 -16.86
CA THR A 108 -0.08 3.05 -18.08
C THR A 108 0.78 4.28 -17.80
N SER A 109 1.82 4.46 -18.60
CA SER A 109 2.59 5.71 -18.68
C SER A 109 1.78 6.84 -19.32
N ALA A 110 2.34 8.06 -19.32
CA ALA A 110 1.83 9.18 -20.12
C ALA A 110 1.68 8.85 -21.62
N SER A 111 2.57 8.01 -22.18
CA SER A 111 2.49 7.54 -23.57
C SER A 111 1.46 6.43 -23.81
N GLY A 112 0.77 5.95 -22.77
CA GLY A 112 -0.23 4.88 -22.86
C GLY A 112 0.36 3.46 -22.83
N ALA A 113 1.68 3.30 -22.68
CA ALA A 113 2.30 1.99 -22.57
C ALA A 113 1.96 1.33 -21.22
N GLU A 114 1.59 0.05 -21.22
CA GLU A 114 1.33 -0.71 -19.99
C GLU A 114 2.62 -0.91 -19.19
N LEU A 115 2.64 -0.40 -17.96
CA LEU A 115 3.78 -0.48 -17.04
C LEU A 115 3.60 -1.60 -16.01
N ALA A 116 2.36 -1.85 -15.58
CA ALA A 116 2.02 -2.85 -14.60
C ALA A 116 0.51 -3.18 -14.63
N ALA A 117 0.15 -4.28 -13.99
CA ALA A 117 -1.22 -4.63 -13.66
C ALA A 117 -1.34 -4.92 -12.16
N TRP A 118 -2.47 -4.59 -11.59
CA TRP A 118 -2.78 -4.80 -10.18
C TRP A 118 -4.10 -5.54 -10.03
N LYS A 119 -4.08 -6.64 -9.28
CA LYS A 119 -5.29 -7.34 -8.83
C LYS A 119 -5.54 -7.05 -7.35
N ALA A 120 -6.66 -6.38 -7.06
CA ALA A 120 -7.09 -6.12 -5.70
C ALA A 120 -7.89 -7.30 -5.12
N PRO A 121 -7.83 -7.54 -3.81
CA PRO A 121 -8.69 -8.51 -3.14
C PRO A 121 -10.15 -8.03 -3.10
N HIS A 122 -11.06 -8.95 -2.81
CA HIS A 122 -12.47 -8.65 -2.60
C HIS A 122 -12.80 -8.23 -1.16
N TRP A 123 -11.88 -8.48 -0.21
CA TRP A 123 -11.98 -8.11 1.20
C TRP A 123 -10.68 -7.44 1.68
N SER A 124 -10.74 -6.67 2.77
CA SER A 124 -9.59 -5.87 3.22
C SER A 124 -8.38 -6.68 3.71
N PRO A 125 -8.51 -7.86 4.35
CA PRO A 125 -7.35 -8.69 4.72
C PRO A 125 -6.69 -9.45 3.55
N GLY A 126 -7.18 -9.31 2.31
CA GLY A 126 -6.75 -10.15 1.20
C GLY A 126 -5.43 -9.68 0.60
N THR A 127 -4.71 -10.58 -0.04
CA THR A 127 -3.46 -10.24 -0.72
C THR A 127 -3.74 -9.37 -1.95
N THR A 128 -3.00 -8.28 -2.10
CA THR A 128 -2.94 -7.51 -3.34
C THR A 128 -1.74 -7.99 -4.16
N THR A 129 -1.94 -8.22 -5.45
CA THR A 129 -0.88 -8.69 -6.35
C THR A 129 -0.61 -7.64 -7.42
N LEU A 130 0.65 -7.23 -7.55
CA LEU A 130 1.14 -6.34 -8.60
C LEU A 130 2.04 -7.15 -9.55
N THR A 131 1.73 -7.12 -10.84
CA THR A 131 2.49 -7.82 -11.89
C THR A 131 3.05 -6.83 -12.88
N PHE A 132 4.26 -7.09 -13.35
CA PHE A 132 4.99 -6.22 -14.29
C PHE A 132 5.27 -6.98 -15.59
N PRO A 133 5.34 -6.29 -16.75
CA PRO A 133 5.84 -6.89 -17.98
C PRO A 133 7.23 -7.51 -17.79
N ARG A 134 7.55 -8.57 -18.56
CA ARG A 134 8.80 -9.36 -18.41
C ARG A 134 10.08 -8.52 -18.42
N ASN A 135 10.08 -7.43 -19.20
CA ASN A 135 11.23 -6.53 -19.35
C ASN A 135 10.96 -5.16 -18.73
N SER A 136 10.11 -5.10 -17.70
CA SER A 136 9.81 -3.85 -17.02
C SER A 136 11.06 -3.33 -16.31
N PRO A 137 11.39 -2.03 -16.46
CA PRO A 137 12.51 -1.43 -15.74
C PRO A 137 12.22 -1.27 -14.23
N HIS A 138 10.94 -1.37 -13.83
CA HIS A 138 10.52 -1.09 -12.45
C HIS A 138 10.61 -2.30 -11.52
N CYS A 139 10.28 -3.49 -12.05
CA CYS A 139 10.33 -4.73 -11.28
C CYS A 139 10.33 -5.95 -12.21
N SER A 140 11.16 -6.95 -11.89
CA SER A 140 11.30 -8.20 -12.64
C SER A 140 10.38 -9.32 -12.16
N HIS A 141 9.66 -9.12 -11.06
CA HIS A 141 8.84 -10.14 -10.41
C HIS A 141 7.51 -9.59 -9.92
N THR A 142 6.60 -10.49 -9.58
CA THR A 142 5.32 -10.15 -8.95
C THR A 142 5.55 -9.67 -7.52
N ILE A 143 4.95 -8.53 -7.16
CA ILE A 143 4.95 -8.03 -5.79
C ILE A 143 3.63 -8.43 -5.13
N GLU A 144 3.71 -9.07 -3.96
CA GLU A 144 2.56 -9.41 -3.13
C GLU A 144 2.52 -8.51 -1.89
N MET A 145 1.44 -7.77 -1.73
CA MET A 145 1.15 -6.99 -0.53
C MET A 145 0.24 -7.79 0.41
N LYS A 146 0.75 -8.09 1.60
CA LYS A 146 0.08 -8.91 2.62
C LYS A 146 -0.11 -8.13 3.91
N PRO A 147 -1.22 -8.33 4.63
CA PRO A 147 -1.41 -7.71 5.93
C PRO A 147 -0.31 -8.19 6.91
N VAL A 148 0.20 -7.29 7.74
CA VAL A 148 1.18 -7.63 8.79
C VAL A 148 0.54 -8.47 9.90
N GLY A 149 -0.78 -8.36 10.08
CA GLY A 149 -1.56 -9.22 10.97
C GLY A 149 -3.05 -8.91 10.88
N PHE A 150 -3.87 -9.77 11.47
CA PHE A 150 -5.33 -9.76 11.30
C PHE A 150 -6.00 -8.43 11.72
N TRP A 151 -5.50 -7.80 12.79
CA TRP A 151 -6.02 -6.53 13.30
C TRP A 151 -5.22 -5.30 12.83
N HIS A 152 -4.14 -5.52 12.09
CA HIS A 152 -3.25 -4.45 11.68
C HIS A 152 -3.69 -3.88 10.35
N ARG A 153 -3.72 -2.54 10.28
CA ARG A 153 -3.99 -1.81 9.06
C ARG A 153 -2.75 -1.68 8.15
N SER A 154 -1.64 -2.24 8.61
CA SER A 154 -0.34 -2.23 7.93
C SER A 154 -0.23 -3.38 6.94
N GLU A 155 0.44 -3.09 5.83
CA GLU A 155 0.69 -4.05 4.76
C GLU A 155 2.19 -4.10 4.51
N HIS A 156 2.72 -5.29 4.25
CA HIS A 156 4.11 -5.46 3.86
C HIS A 156 4.21 -6.12 2.50
N PHE A 157 5.35 -5.90 1.84
CA PHE A 157 5.71 -6.56 0.60
C PHE A 157 7.23 -6.74 0.53
N VAL A 158 7.69 -7.57 -0.40
CA VAL A 158 9.12 -7.77 -0.66
C VAL A 158 9.42 -7.30 -2.07
N LYS A 159 10.49 -6.52 -2.24
CA LYS A 159 11.06 -6.14 -3.53
C LYS A 159 12.57 -6.34 -3.45
N ASP A 160 13.12 -7.13 -4.38
CA ASP A 160 14.56 -7.40 -4.50
C ASP A 160 15.18 -7.89 -3.18
N SER A 161 14.49 -8.84 -2.53
CA SER A 161 14.85 -9.43 -1.23
C SER A 161 14.83 -8.44 -0.04
N VAL A 162 14.32 -7.24 -0.22
CA VAL A 162 14.13 -6.25 0.86
C VAL A 162 12.65 -6.18 1.24
N THR A 163 12.36 -6.25 2.54
CA THR A 163 11.00 -6.09 3.06
C THR A 163 10.67 -4.62 3.23
N TYR A 164 9.49 -4.23 2.76
CA TYR A 164 8.91 -2.91 2.94
C TYR A 164 7.58 -3.04 3.67
N THR A 165 7.25 -2.08 4.53
CA THR A 165 5.98 -2.05 5.27
C THR A 165 5.36 -0.67 5.24
N TRP A 166 4.11 -0.59 4.81
CA TRP A 166 3.26 0.58 4.99
C TRP A 166 2.67 0.54 6.40
N GLU A 167 2.97 1.55 7.20
CA GLU A 167 2.40 1.76 8.53
C GLU A 167 1.48 2.99 8.53
N MET A 168 0.33 2.91 9.21
CA MET A 168 -0.52 4.08 9.40
C MET A 168 0.01 4.94 10.55
N GLU A 169 0.09 6.26 10.35
CA GLU A 169 0.59 7.18 11.40
C GLU A 169 -0.33 7.21 12.63
N SER A 170 -1.64 7.00 12.44
CA SER A 170 -2.62 7.02 13.51
C SER A 170 -3.54 5.79 13.47
N LYS A 171 -3.89 5.30 14.66
CA LYS A 171 -4.89 4.24 14.85
C LYS A 171 -6.31 4.74 14.58
N LEU A 172 -6.55 6.04 14.82
CA LEU A 172 -7.86 6.67 14.73
C LEU A 172 -8.09 7.27 13.34
N THR A 173 -7.07 7.91 12.78
CA THR A 173 -7.16 8.58 11.48
C THR A 173 -6.28 7.87 10.46
N SER A 174 -6.88 7.42 9.37
CA SER A 174 -6.15 6.76 8.27
C SER A 174 -5.87 7.74 7.13
N SER A 175 -5.48 8.97 7.49
CA SER A 175 -5.19 10.06 6.55
C SER A 175 -3.72 10.14 6.16
N ALA A 176 -2.83 9.41 6.82
CA ALA A 176 -1.41 9.39 6.49
C ALA A 176 -0.80 8.00 6.71
N PHE A 177 0.12 7.61 5.81
CA PHE A 177 0.85 6.35 5.88
C PHE A 177 2.32 6.58 5.57
N THR A 178 3.18 5.75 6.16
CA THR A 178 4.63 5.81 6.02
C THR A 178 5.13 4.48 5.49
N LEU A 179 5.96 4.51 4.45
CA LEU A 179 6.62 3.34 3.90
C LEU A 179 7.99 3.18 4.55
N LEU A 180 8.20 2.05 5.20
CA LEU A 180 9.41 1.71 5.91
C LEU A 180 10.13 0.57 5.18
N LYS A 181 11.40 0.78 4.85
CA LYS A 181 12.34 -0.24 4.40
C LYS A 181 12.94 -0.93 5.61
N ILE A 182 12.87 -2.26 5.67
CA ILE A 182 13.37 -3.05 6.80
C ILE A 182 14.70 -3.70 6.40
N ILE A 183 15.76 -3.38 7.14
CA ILE A 183 17.10 -3.94 6.95
C ILE A 183 17.60 -4.45 8.30
N GLY A 184 17.67 -5.78 8.45
CA GLY A 184 17.99 -6.41 9.74
C GLY A 184 16.98 -6.01 10.82
N GLN A 185 17.45 -5.35 11.87
CA GLN A 185 16.61 -4.87 12.99
C GLN A 185 16.27 -3.38 12.91
N LYS A 186 16.50 -2.74 11.76
CA LYS A 186 16.26 -1.31 11.56
C LYS A 186 15.15 -1.06 10.55
N LYS A 187 14.38 0.01 10.78
CA LYS A 187 13.41 0.57 9.83
C LYS A 187 13.89 1.93 9.34
N VAL A 188 13.93 2.12 8.02
CA VAL A 188 14.29 3.38 7.36
C VAL A 188 13.06 3.89 6.62
N GLU A 189 12.68 5.13 6.84
CA GLU A 189 11.58 5.75 6.10
C GLU A 189 12.01 6.09 4.68
N VAL A 190 11.25 5.62 3.69
CA VAL A 190 11.57 5.80 2.26
C VAL A 190 10.46 6.49 1.47
N ALA A 191 9.23 6.51 2.00
CA ALA A 191 8.14 7.28 1.43
C ALA A 191 7.11 7.64 2.50
N ARG A 192 6.33 8.68 2.24
CA ARG A 192 5.21 9.08 3.08
C ARG A 192 4.06 9.60 2.24
N TYR A 193 2.85 9.23 2.63
CA TYR A 193 1.62 9.69 2.02
C TYR A 193 0.81 10.50 3.02
N ALA A 194 0.23 11.61 2.55
CA ALA A 194 -0.75 12.41 3.28
C ALA A 194 -1.96 12.69 2.41
N GLN A 195 -3.15 12.32 2.90
CA GLN A 195 -4.42 12.55 2.24
C GLN A 195 -4.70 14.06 2.15
N SER A 196 -5.21 14.48 1.00
CA SER A 196 -5.74 15.84 0.82
C SER A 196 -7.05 16.01 1.60
N PHE A 197 -7.39 17.26 1.95
CA PHE A 197 -8.59 17.58 2.72
C PHE A 197 -9.89 17.04 2.10
N GLY A 198 -10.76 16.45 2.92
CA GLY A 198 -12.12 16.04 2.56
C GLY A 198 -12.39 14.53 2.62
N PHE A 199 -13.55 14.14 2.10
CA PHE A 199 -14.03 12.75 2.09
C PHE A 199 -13.53 11.92 0.89
N THR A 200 -12.72 12.51 0.02
CA THR A 200 -12.22 11.84 -1.20
C THR A 200 -10.88 11.14 -0.93
N THR A 201 -10.64 10.06 -1.68
CA THR A 201 -9.38 9.31 -1.61
C THR A 201 -8.39 9.95 -2.57
N GLY A 202 -7.25 10.44 -2.09
CA GLY A 202 -6.28 11.17 -2.91
C GLY A 202 -5.42 12.05 -2.02
N GLY A 203 -4.23 12.42 -2.49
CA GLY A 203 -3.26 13.06 -1.61
C GLY A 203 -1.88 13.20 -2.18
N THR A 204 -0.98 13.68 -1.34
CA THR A 204 0.42 13.89 -1.67
C THR A 204 1.22 12.67 -1.23
N LEU A 205 2.03 12.14 -2.14
CA LEU A 205 2.99 11.08 -1.90
C LEU A 205 4.39 11.65 -2.12
N ILE A 206 5.23 11.60 -1.11
CA ILE A 206 6.65 11.94 -1.21
C ILE A 206 7.48 10.67 -1.05
N LEU A 207 8.63 10.61 -1.71
CA LEU A 207 9.52 9.46 -1.60
C LEU A 207 10.97 9.84 -1.88
N ASP A 208 11.87 9.00 -1.40
CA ASP A 208 13.25 8.94 -1.84
C ASP A 208 13.41 7.84 -2.90
N SER A 209 13.42 8.24 -4.18
CA SER A 209 13.54 7.31 -5.32
C SER A 209 14.91 6.64 -5.43
N ARG A 210 15.89 7.06 -4.62
CA ARG A 210 17.18 6.35 -4.50
C ARG A 210 17.05 5.06 -3.71
N GLU A 211 16.05 4.97 -2.83
CA GLU A 211 15.86 3.85 -1.92
C GLU A 211 14.88 2.79 -2.46
N VAL A 212 13.91 3.21 -3.28
CA VAL A 212 12.84 2.35 -3.82
C VAL A 212 12.31 2.92 -5.13
N ASP A 213 11.95 2.03 -6.07
CA ASP A 213 11.37 2.42 -7.36
C ASP A 213 10.04 3.17 -7.19
N GLU A 214 9.94 4.31 -7.86
CA GLU A 214 8.82 5.24 -7.83
C GLU A 214 7.47 4.62 -8.23
N LEU A 215 7.44 3.82 -9.28
CA LEU A 215 6.21 3.16 -9.73
C LEU A 215 5.74 2.16 -8.68
N VAL A 216 6.65 1.38 -8.10
CA VAL A 216 6.31 0.45 -7.02
C VAL A 216 5.71 1.19 -5.81
N VAL A 217 6.29 2.32 -5.39
CA VAL A 217 5.74 3.11 -4.27
C VAL A 217 4.35 3.63 -4.62
N VAL A 218 4.17 4.20 -5.82
CA VAL A 218 2.86 4.72 -6.28
C VAL A 218 1.81 3.63 -6.26
N LEU A 219 2.12 2.44 -6.79
CA LEU A 219 1.17 1.34 -6.89
C LEU A 219 0.83 0.72 -5.54
N THR A 220 1.83 0.55 -4.68
CA THR A 220 1.59 0.03 -3.32
C THR A 220 0.82 1.05 -2.48
N CYS A 221 1.06 2.36 -2.66
CA CYS A 221 0.25 3.42 -2.05
C CYS A 221 -1.20 3.42 -2.56
N ALA A 222 -1.42 3.29 -3.88
CA ALA A 222 -2.76 3.18 -4.45
C ALA A 222 -3.51 1.93 -3.95
N ALA A 223 -2.79 0.83 -3.76
CA ALA A 223 -3.31 -0.38 -3.15
C ALA A 223 -3.72 -0.17 -1.68
N MET A 224 -2.89 0.51 -0.88
CA MET A 224 -3.23 0.91 0.50
C MET A 224 -4.54 1.72 0.53
N LEU A 225 -4.68 2.69 -0.36
CA LEU A 225 -5.87 3.54 -0.45
C LEU A 225 -7.14 2.75 -0.80
N LYS A 226 -7.05 1.82 -1.74
CA LYS A 226 -8.19 0.94 -2.06
C LYS A 226 -8.54 0.01 -0.90
N LYS A 227 -7.55 -0.59 -0.23
CA LYS A 227 -7.78 -1.44 0.94
C LYS A 227 -8.41 -0.67 2.10
N LYS A 228 -7.96 0.56 2.36
CA LYS A 228 -8.59 1.46 3.33
C LYS A 228 -10.08 1.61 3.03
N ARG A 229 -10.42 1.93 1.78
CA ARG A 229 -11.82 2.10 1.36
C ARG A 229 -12.64 0.81 1.49
N LEU A 230 -12.09 -0.35 1.13
CA LEU A 230 -12.76 -1.64 1.33
C LEU A 230 -13.07 -1.86 2.81
N ARG A 231 -12.12 -1.54 3.69
CA ARG A 231 -12.31 -1.64 5.13
C ARG A 231 -13.38 -0.67 5.66
N ASP A 232 -13.38 0.57 5.17
CA ASP A 232 -14.41 1.56 5.52
C ASP A 232 -15.82 1.06 5.11
N GLN A 233 -15.93 0.36 3.97
CA GLN A 233 -17.17 -0.27 3.51
C GLN A 233 -17.57 -1.49 4.36
N GLU A 234 -16.61 -2.34 4.73
CA GLU A 234 -16.83 -3.49 5.62
C GLU A 234 -17.34 -3.04 7.01
N TYR A 235 -16.79 -1.96 7.56
CA TYR A 235 -17.27 -1.38 8.82
C TYR A 235 -18.67 -0.78 8.69
N ALA A 236 -18.95 -0.06 7.59
CA ALA A 236 -20.28 0.50 7.36
C ALA A 236 -21.36 -0.60 7.24
N ASN A 237 -21.04 -1.71 6.57
CA ASN A 237 -21.97 -2.82 6.39
C ASN A 237 -22.17 -3.67 7.65
N SER A 238 -21.15 -3.77 8.52
CA SER A 238 -21.26 -4.50 9.79
C SER A 238 -21.98 -3.70 10.88
N GLY A 239 -21.93 -2.37 10.83
CA GLY A 239 -22.62 -1.49 11.78
C GLY A 239 -24.11 -1.27 11.53
N ALA A 240 -24.64 -1.67 10.36
CA ALA A 240 -26.05 -1.47 9.99
C ALA A 240 -27.01 -2.58 10.50
N GLY A 241 -26.53 -3.44 11.40
CA GLY A 241 -27.27 -4.61 11.93
C GLY A 241 -27.54 -4.59 13.43
N HIS A 242 -27.45 -3.43 14.10
CA HIS A 242 -27.81 -3.27 15.52
C HIS A 242 -28.99 -2.32 15.69
#